data_AF-A0A9E3FM63-F1
#
_entry.id   AF-A0A9E3FM63-F1
#
_cell.length_a   1.000
_cell.length_b   1.000
_cell.length_c   1.000
_cell.angle_alpha   90.00
_cell.angle_beta   90.00
_cell.angle_gamma   90.00
#
_symmetry.space_group_name_H-M   'P 1'
#
loop_
_entity.id
_entity.type
_entity.pdbx_description
1 polymer ?
#
loop_
_entity_poly.entity_id
_entity_poly.type
_entity_poly.pdbx_seq_one_letter_code
_entity_poly.pdbx_strand_id
1 'polypeptide(L)' 'SSSDIPRLPNMIWLYRRPILDYWAEHEEALGDIVRHVLVHEIGHHFGLSDDDMEAIEAQTEAEANRGGE' A
#
# COMPACT_ATOMS: atom_id res chain seq x y z
N SER A 1 29.15 -15.42 22.43
CA SER A 1 27.70 -15.28 22.25
C SER A 1 27.44 -15.18 20.75
N SER A 2 26.62 -16.06 20.18
CA SER A 2 26.40 -16.17 18.73
C SER A 2 25.02 -15.63 18.39
N SER A 3 24.83 -14.31 18.35
CA SER A 3 23.48 -13.75 18.08
C SER A 3 23.46 -12.30 17.60
N ASP A 4 24.34 -11.88 16.69
CA ASP A 4 24.20 -10.59 16.00
C ASP A 4 24.11 -10.82 14.48
N ILE A 5 23.14 -11.64 14.04
CA ILE A 5 22.72 -11.59 12.63
C ILE A 5 21.71 -10.45 12.52
N PRO A 6 21.99 -9.40 11.73
CA PRO A 6 21.01 -8.35 11.47
C PRO A 6 19.76 -9.01 10.90
N ARG A 7 18.60 -8.78 11.53
CA ARG A 7 17.33 -9.13 10.91
C ARG A 7 17.27 -8.35 9.60
N LEU A 8 17.20 -9.07 8.48
CA LEU A 8 16.99 -8.44 7.18
C LEU A 8 15.73 -7.57 7.27
N PRO A 9 15.72 -6.39 6.64
CA PRO A 9 14.52 -5.56 6.60
C PRO A 9 13.35 -6.36 6.00
N ASN A 10 12.13 -6.02 6.39
CA ASN A 10 10.95 -6.55 5.71
C ASN A 10 10.99 -6.12 4.24
N MET A 11 10.85 -7.09 3.34
CA MET A 11 10.93 -6.88 1.90
C MET A 11 9.56 -7.09 1.28
N ILE A 12 9.12 -6.13 0.47
CA ILE A 12 7.92 -6.25 -0.37
C ILE A 12 8.39 -6.41 -1.81
N TRP A 13 7.85 -7.41 -2.50
CA TRP A 13 8.24 -7.76 -3.87
C TRP A 13 7.17 -7.29 -4.85
N LEU A 14 7.52 -6.33 -5.71
CA LEU A 14 6.64 -5.87 -6.78
C LEU A 14 7.06 -6.51 -8.11
N TYR A 15 6.10 -7.16 -8.77
CA TYR A 15 6.35 -7.78 -10.07
C TYR A 15 6.12 -6.75 -11.18
N ARG A 16 7.23 -6.30 -11.80
CA ARG A 16 7.21 -5.27 -12.85
C ARG A 16 6.26 -5.60 -14.01
N ARG A 17 6.24 -6.86 -14.47
CA ARG A 17 5.48 -7.22 -15.68
C ARG A 17 3.95 -7.13 -15.46
N PRO A 18 3.37 -7.76 -14.43
CA PRO A 18 1.96 -7.55 -14.08
C PRO A 18 1.56 -6.09 -13.90
N ILE A 19 2.39 -5.30 -13.20
CA ILE A 19 2.12 -3.86 -12.97
C ILE A 19 2.04 -3.10 -14.30
N LEU A 20 2.97 -3.37 -15.22
CA LEU A 20 2.98 -2.69 -16.53
C LEU A 20 1.89 -3.18 -17.47
N ASP A 21 1.55 -4.47 -17.41
CA ASP A 21 0.47 -5.02 -18.21
C ASP A 21 -0.88 -4.40 -17.75
N TYR A 22 -1.13 -4.29 -16.44
CA TYR A 22 -2.28 -3.56 -15.89
C TYR A 22 -2.26 -2.08 -16.30
N TRP A 23 -1.12 -1.40 -16.10
CA TRP A 23 -0.98 0.02 -16.44
C TRP A 23 -1.23 0.31 -17.93
N ALA A 24 -0.82 -0.57 -18.84
CA ALA A 24 -1.03 -0.39 -20.28
C ALA A 24 -2.52 -0.40 -20.68
N GLU A 25 -3.40 -0.95 -19.83
CA GLU A 25 -4.84 -1.08 -20.05
C GLU A 25 -5.68 -0.01 -19.34
N HIS A 26 -5.08 0.84 -18.49
CA HIS A 26 -5.76 1.81 -17.64
C HIS A 26 -5.22 3.24 -17.84
N GLU A 27 -6.02 4.27 -17.51
CA GLU A 27 -5.64 5.69 -17.64
C GLU A 27 -4.97 6.26 -16.35
N GLU A 28 -4.72 5.42 -15.36
CA GLU A 28 -4.11 5.80 -14.09
C GLU A 28 -2.60 6.04 -14.20
N ALA A 29 -2.05 6.89 -13.33
CA ALA A 29 -0.61 7.06 -13.28
C ALA A 29 0.05 5.80 -12.69
N LEU A 30 1.17 5.37 -13.28
CA LEU A 30 1.94 4.22 -12.78
C LEU A 30 2.29 4.34 -11.28
N GLY A 31 2.55 5.57 -10.81
CA GLY A 31 2.81 5.84 -9.39
C GLY A 31 1.64 5.54 -8.48
N ASP A 32 0.40 5.74 -8.94
CA ASP A 32 -0.81 5.44 -8.17
C ASP A 32 -1.02 3.94 -8.04
N ILE A 33 -0.80 3.20 -9.12
CA ILE A 33 -0.86 1.73 -9.12
C ILE A 33 0.17 1.15 -8.14
N VAL A 34 1.42 1.61 -8.22
CA VAL A 34 2.50 1.16 -7.31
C VAL A 34 2.17 1.52 -5.86
N ARG A 35 1.69 2.74 -5.61
CA ARG A 35 1.29 3.20 -4.28
C ARG A 35 0.17 2.34 -3.71
N HIS A 36 -0.87 2.07 -4.49
CA HIS A 36 -2.02 1.27 -4.09
C HIS A 36 -1.58 -0.14 -3.64
N VAL A 37 -0.87 -0.87 -4.52
CA VAL A 37 -0.39 -2.23 -4.19
C VAL A 37 0.55 -2.22 -2.99
N LEU A 38 1.47 -1.26 -2.91
CA LEU A 38 2.41 -1.18 -1.79
C LEU A 38 1.70 -0.95 -0.44
N VAL A 39 0.74 -0.02 -0.40
CA VAL A 39 -0.02 0.26 0.83
C VAL A 39 -0.84 -0.94 1.26
N HIS A 40 -1.45 -1.65 0.30
CA HIS A 40 -2.22 -2.87 0.55
C HIS A 40 -1.36 -3.99 1.17
N GLU A 41 -0.18 -4.26 0.59
CA GLU A 41 0.75 -5.26 1.13
C GLU A 41 1.28 -4.88 2.52
N ILE A 42 1.50 -3.59 2.78
CA ILE A 42 1.87 -3.09 4.11
C ILE A 42 0.71 -3.31 5.10
N GLY A 43 -0.52 -2.96 4.72
CA GLY A 43 -1.70 -3.11 5.57
C GLY A 43 -1.88 -4.55 6.02
N HIS A 44 -1.85 -5.50 5.08
CA HIS A 44 -1.90 -6.92 5.39
C HIS A 44 -0.72 -7.41 6.24
N HIS A 45 0.49 -6.90 6.00
CA HIS A 45 1.65 -7.22 6.84
C HIS A 45 1.45 -6.81 8.31
N PHE A 46 0.71 -5.74 8.56
CA PHE A 46 0.33 -5.28 9.90
C PHE A 46 -0.96 -5.91 10.45
N GLY A 47 -1.61 -6.80 9.67
CA GLY A 47 -2.82 -7.51 10.08
C GLY A 47 -4.12 -6.76 9.83
N LEU A 48 -4.09 -5.71 9.00
CA LEU A 48 -5.30 -5.02 8.56
C LEU A 48 -6.01 -5.85 7.49
N SER A 49 -7.33 -5.97 7.61
CA SER A 49 -8.20 -6.48 6.56
C SER A 49 -8.51 -5.39 5.54
N ASP A 50 -9.08 -5.78 4.39
CA ASP A 50 -9.56 -4.83 3.39
C ASP A 50 -10.59 -3.86 3.98
N ASP A 51 -11.51 -4.37 4.80
CA ASP A 51 -12.52 -3.57 5.50
C ASP A 51 -11.89 -2.54 6.47
N ASP A 52 -10.81 -2.93 7.17
CA ASP A 52 -10.09 -2.01 8.07
C ASP A 52 -9.42 -0.88 7.28
N MET A 53 -8.82 -1.21 6.13
CA MET A 53 -8.16 -0.24 5.26
C MET A 53 -9.17 0.73 4.65
N GLU A 54 -10.31 0.24 4.15
CA GLU A 54 -11.40 1.08 3.63
C GLU A 54 -11.96 2.01 4.71
N ALA A 55 -12.13 1.51 5.94
CA ALA A 55 -12.58 2.33 7.06
C ALA A 55 -11.60 3.46 7.42
N ILE A 56 -10.28 3.21 7.30
CA ILE A 56 -9.23 4.22 7.53
C ILE A 56 -9.22 5.27 6.42
N GLU A 57 -9.36 4.85 5.16
CA GLU A 57 -9.45 5.77 4.01
C GLU A 57 -10.68 6.68 4.15
N ALA A 58 -11.86 6.10 4.43
CA ALA A 58 -13.10 6.86 4.63
C ALA A 58 -13.00 7.86 5.80
N GLN A 59 -12.33 7.50 6.89
CA GLN A 59 -12.08 8.42 8.01
C GLN A 59 -11.19 9.59 7.58
N THR A 60 -10.12 9.30 6.85
CA THR A 60 -9.16 10.31 6.36
C THR A 60 -9.85 11.31 5.41
N GLU A 61 -10.70 10.82 4.50
CA GLU A 61 -11.49 11.65 3.59
C GLU A 61 -12.52 12.52 4.35
N ALA A 62 -13.20 11.94 5.34
CA ALA A 62 -14.15 12.67 6.17
C ALA A 62 -13.47 13.78 7.00
N GLU A 63 -12.26 13.55 7.49
CA GLU A 63 -11.45 14.56 8.18
C GLU A 63 -10.98 15.66 7.23
N ALA A 64 -10.49 15.30 6.04
CA ALA A 64 -10.09 16.27 5.02
C ALA A 64 -11.24 17.20 4.63
N ASN A 65 -12.46 16.67 4.51
CA ASN A 65 -13.65 17.45 4.20
C ASN A 65 -14.12 18.36 5.36
N ARG A 66 -13.81 18.01 6.62
CA ARG A 66 -14.12 18.86 7.79
C ARG A 66 -13.13 20.03 7.98
N GLY A 67 -11.91 19.91 7.46
CA GLY A 67 -10.90 20.96 7.56
C GLY A 67 -11.00 22.07 6.51
N GLY A 68 -12.01 21.99 5.62
CA GLY A 68 -12.22 22.91 4.49
C GLY A 68 -13.20 24.07 4.75
N GLU A 69 -13.49 24.41 6.02
CA GLU A 69 -14.26 25.60 6.42
C GLU A 69 -13.37 26.76 6.90
#